data_AF-A0A817VLF3-F1
#
_entry.id   AF-A0A817VLF3-F1
#
_cell.length_a   1.000
_cell.length_b   1.000
_cell.length_c   1.000
_cell.angle_alpha   90.00
_cell.angle_beta   90.00
_cell.angle_gamma   90.00
#
_symmetry.space_group_name_H-M   'P 1'
#
loop_
_entity.id
_entity.type
_entity.pdbx_description
1 polymer ?
#
loop_
_entity_poly.entity_id
_entity_poly.type
_entity_poly.pdbx_seq_one_letter_code
_entity_poly.pdbx_strand_id
1 'polypeptide(L)'
;MLNIKDEIQRHTEHKDDLRLVKQYERRQLKLGKRLAYLLRYGAEKEGCRVDEGWILLRDLMTVPLLSEYTENEVLGEIQTSYSYRKTPRYQWEKRPDGVYVRAAYGRRFERNPYHEQTQIRRLLDLTLEYICENVEQFDFENFPDEFLINEIIHRIKRNGKLTSKKLQSLLSETMEHLDLDGIYLTESGIKAIYKKCPNLKVLSLKSCGYVLNDHYLEQIIRKCPLIESLDLSYCRHLTDRTLNNLIKYYSKNLIQLILSGNHNYTGDAIIRLVSECEQLKQLDIWDNPNCTNDNLIQLILSGNHNYTGDAIIRLVSECEQLKQLDIWDNPNCTNDVLNILIALAKSRENDRTITIVHKNLQHPVVAPDNPWAVVNAKTR
;
A
#
# COMPACT_ATOMS: atom_id res chain seq x y z
N MET A 1 -10.43 54.54 52.44
CA MET A 1 -10.68 54.14 51.04
C MET A 1 -9.56 54.53 50.06
N LEU A 2 -8.47 55.19 50.49
CA LEU A 2 -7.42 55.66 49.56
C LEU A 2 -6.26 54.69 49.29
N ASN A 3 -6.28 53.44 49.79
CA ASN A 3 -5.13 52.52 49.64
C ASN A 3 -5.44 51.25 48.84
N ILE A 4 -6.71 50.98 48.53
CA ILE A 4 -7.11 49.74 47.83
C ILE A 4 -6.98 49.89 46.30
N LYS A 5 -7.23 51.09 45.76
CA LYS A 5 -7.08 51.33 44.31
C LYS A 5 -5.62 51.27 43.88
N ASP A 6 -4.70 51.86 44.65
CA ASP A 6 -3.27 51.86 44.33
C ASP A 6 -2.63 50.46 44.47
N GLU A 7 -3.19 49.62 45.35
CA GLU A 7 -2.72 48.24 45.58
C GLU A 7 -3.28 47.27 44.52
N ILE A 8 -4.52 47.48 44.07
CA ILE A 8 -5.10 46.79 42.89
C ILE A 8 -4.37 47.21 41.61
N GLN A 9 -4.09 48.50 41.42
CA GLN A 9 -3.34 49.02 40.28
C GLN A 9 -1.94 48.37 40.22
N ARG A 10 -1.19 48.40 41.34
CA ARG A 10 0.13 47.75 41.44
C ARG A 10 0.08 46.23 41.22
N HIS A 11 -0.93 45.53 41.73
CA HIS A 11 -1.09 44.09 41.50
C HIS A 11 -1.49 43.74 40.06
N THR A 12 -2.20 44.63 39.38
CA THR A 12 -2.61 44.44 37.98
C THR A 12 -1.42 44.71 37.05
N GLU A 13 -0.69 45.81 37.27
CA GLU A 13 0.58 46.11 36.59
C GLU A 13 1.61 45.00 36.78
N HIS A 14 1.80 44.49 38.00
CA HIS A 14 2.73 43.39 38.27
C HIS A 14 2.33 42.06 37.60
N LYS A 15 1.02 41.79 37.45
CA LYS A 15 0.52 40.59 36.74
C LYS A 15 0.66 40.72 35.23
N ASP A 16 0.46 41.91 34.67
CA ASP A 16 0.65 42.18 33.25
C ASP A 16 2.14 42.16 32.89
N ASP A 17 3.01 42.68 33.75
CA ASP A 17 4.47 42.53 33.63
C ASP A 17 4.89 41.06 33.63
N LEU A 18 4.37 40.24 34.56
CA LEU A 18 4.67 38.80 34.58
C LEU A 18 4.18 38.06 33.33
N ARG A 19 3.05 38.48 32.76
CA ARG A 19 2.52 37.93 31.51
C ARG A 19 3.38 38.31 30.31
N LEU A 20 3.79 39.58 30.23
CA LEU A 20 4.69 40.08 29.20
C LEU A 20 6.06 39.40 29.27
N VAL A 21 6.61 39.21 30.47
CA VAL A 21 7.87 38.46 30.68
C VAL A 21 7.73 37.01 30.22
N LYS A 22 6.66 36.30 30.61
CA LYS A 22 6.43 34.91 30.14
C LYS A 22 6.21 34.82 28.63
N GLN A 23 5.56 35.81 28.03
CA GLN A 23 5.34 35.87 26.59
C GLN A 23 6.66 36.14 25.84
N TYR A 24 7.49 37.02 26.38
CA TYR A 24 8.84 37.30 25.89
C TYR A 24 9.74 36.06 25.99
N GLU A 25 9.78 35.39 27.15
CA GLU A 25 10.53 34.13 27.36
C GLU A 25 10.09 33.03 26.38
N ARG A 26 8.79 32.89 26.15
CA ARG A 26 8.26 31.94 25.15
C ARG A 26 8.67 32.32 23.72
N ARG A 27 8.68 33.61 23.40
CA ARG A 27 9.12 34.13 22.09
C ARG A 27 10.61 33.88 21.85
N GLN A 28 11.45 34.07 22.87
CA GLN A 28 12.89 33.78 22.84
C GLN A 28 13.17 32.26 22.76
N LEU A 29 12.44 31.44 23.52
CA LEU A 29 12.57 29.97 23.42
C LEU A 29 12.20 29.44 22.03
N LYS A 30 11.18 30.03 21.38
CA LYS A 30 10.84 29.72 19.99
C LYS A 30 11.94 30.16 19.02
N LEU A 31 12.51 31.35 19.21
CA LEU A 31 13.63 31.85 18.41
C LEU A 31 14.81 30.88 18.44
N GLY A 32 15.29 30.51 19.64
CA GLY A 32 16.42 29.59 19.79
C GLY A 32 16.19 28.23 19.11
N LYS A 33 14.96 27.69 19.16
CA LYS A 33 14.61 26.43 18.48
C LYS A 33 14.59 26.56 16.95
N ARG A 34 13.95 27.61 16.43
CA ARG A 34 13.86 27.86 14.98
C ARG A 34 15.24 28.13 14.38
N LEU A 35 16.04 28.94 15.07
CA LEU A 35 17.42 29.24 14.70
C LEU A 35 18.29 27.98 14.71
N ALA A 36 18.16 27.13 15.74
CA ALA A 36 18.88 25.85 15.80
C ALA A 36 18.51 24.93 14.63
N TYR A 37 17.24 24.89 14.22
CA TYR A 37 16.81 24.11 13.06
C TYR A 37 17.41 24.64 11.76
N LEU A 38 17.30 25.95 11.51
CA LEU A 38 17.78 26.57 10.27
C LEU A 38 19.29 26.43 10.11
N LEU A 39 20.07 26.83 11.12
CA LEU A 39 21.53 26.79 11.05
C LEU A 39 22.14 25.38 11.03
N ARG A 40 21.34 24.34 11.28
CA ARG A 40 21.81 22.94 11.34
C ARG A 40 21.28 22.06 10.22
N TYR A 41 20.07 22.33 9.72
CA TYR A 41 19.37 21.42 8.80
C TYR A 41 18.57 22.15 7.72
N GLY A 42 17.86 23.22 8.10
CA GLY A 42 16.80 23.78 7.29
C GLY A 42 17.24 24.80 6.25
N ALA A 43 18.39 25.45 6.45
CA ALA A 43 18.75 26.65 5.67
C ALA A 43 18.75 26.45 4.14
N GLU A 44 19.43 25.43 3.60
CA GLU A 44 19.43 25.18 2.15
C GLU A 44 18.03 24.88 1.62
N LYS A 45 17.25 24.09 2.37
CA LYS A 45 15.88 23.71 1.99
C LYS A 45 14.94 24.91 1.96
N GLU A 46 15.15 25.85 2.86
CA GLU A 46 14.39 27.11 2.95
C GLU A 46 14.93 28.19 1.99
N GLY A 47 15.90 27.85 1.12
CA GLY A 47 16.41 28.72 0.07
C GLY A 47 17.59 29.62 0.46
N CYS A 48 18.16 29.47 1.66
CA CYS A 48 19.39 30.17 2.03
C CYS A 48 20.60 29.59 1.31
N ARG A 49 21.54 30.47 0.92
CA ARG A 49 22.85 30.03 0.45
C ARG A 49 23.71 29.62 1.65
N VAL A 50 24.26 28.40 1.59
CA VAL A 50 25.12 27.84 2.65
C VAL A 50 26.48 27.52 2.07
N ASP A 51 27.55 27.97 2.73
CA ASP A 51 28.94 27.77 2.31
C ASP A 51 29.78 27.29 3.50
N GLU A 52 30.22 26.04 3.49
CA GLU A 52 30.89 25.40 4.63
C GLU A 52 30.14 25.56 5.97
N GLY A 53 28.81 25.52 5.89
CA GLY A 53 27.89 25.71 7.02
C GLY A 53 27.66 27.17 7.41
N TRP A 54 28.35 28.12 6.79
CA TRP A 54 28.13 29.55 6.98
C TRP A 54 26.95 30.06 6.16
N ILE A 55 26.15 30.90 6.81
CA ILE A 55 24.94 31.47 6.25
C ILE A 55 24.99 32.96 6.51
N LEU A 56 24.64 33.75 5.51
CA LEU A 56 24.54 35.18 5.68
C LEU A 56 23.31 35.52 6.51
N LEU A 57 23.47 36.29 7.58
CA LEU A 57 22.43 36.54 8.57
C LEU A 57 21.18 37.20 7.96
N ARG A 58 21.37 38.12 6.99
CA ARG A 58 20.24 38.75 6.27
C ARG A 58 19.41 37.75 5.48
N ASP A 59 20.02 36.67 4.97
CA ASP A 59 19.30 35.64 4.22
C ASP A 59 18.39 34.84 5.15
N LEU A 60 18.81 34.61 6.40
CA LEU A 60 17.96 33.97 7.41
C LEU A 60 16.69 34.79 7.70
N MET A 61 16.76 36.11 7.61
CA MET A 61 15.61 36.98 7.81
C MET A 61 14.58 36.88 6.69
N THR A 62 14.97 36.35 5.53
CA THR A 62 14.05 36.12 4.40
C THR A 62 13.24 34.83 4.55
N VAL A 63 13.63 33.93 5.46
CA VAL A 63 12.94 32.66 5.71
C VAL A 63 11.66 32.89 6.53
N PRO A 64 10.51 32.30 6.15
CA PRO A 64 9.23 32.47 6.88
C PRO A 64 9.30 32.12 8.38
N LEU A 65 10.18 31.19 8.76
CA LEU A 65 10.38 30.81 10.16
C LEU A 65 10.96 31.95 11.02
N LEU A 66 11.76 32.85 10.45
CA LEU A 66 12.40 33.96 11.16
C LEU A 66 11.87 35.36 10.77
N SER A 67 10.88 35.44 9.87
CA SER A 67 10.35 36.72 9.36
C SER A 67 9.75 37.64 10.43
N GLU A 68 9.38 37.11 11.60
CA GLU A 68 8.83 37.86 12.75
C GLU A 68 9.90 38.38 13.73
N TYR A 69 11.18 38.10 13.47
CA TYR A 69 12.30 38.52 14.30
C TYR A 69 13.13 39.56 13.56
N THR A 70 13.88 40.36 14.32
CA THR A 70 14.84 41.31 13.77
C THR A 70 16.24 40.68 13.72
N GLU A 71 17.09 41.21 12.85
CA GLU A 71 18.50 40.77 12.74
C GLU A 71 19.23 40.86 14.10
N ASN A 72 18.95 41.91 14.88
CA ASN A 72 19.53 42.12 16.20
C ASN A 72 19.06 41.09 17.24
N GLU A 73 17.78 40.68 17.19
CA GLU A 73 17.27 39.63 18.09
C GLU A 73 17.93 38.29 17.78
N VAL A 74 18.05 37.94 16.50
CA VAL A 74 18.71 36.70 16.06
C VAL A 74 20.18 36.71 16.43
N LEU A 75 20.89 37.82 16.17
CA LEU A 75 22.29 37.97 16.54
C LEU A 75 22.50 37.91 18.06
N GLY A 76 21.57 38.50 18.83
CA GLY A 76 21.56 38.44 20.29
C GLY A 76 21.46 37.00 20.81
N GLU A 77 20.53 36.19 20.27
CA GLU A 77 20.44 34.76 20.60
C GLU A 77 21.73 34.03 20.23
N ILE A 78 22.30 34.29 19.05
CA ILE A 78 23.56 33.66 18.62
C ILE A 78 24.71 33.92 19.60
N GLN A 79 24.82 35.15 20.10
CA GLN A 79 25.88 35.59 21.01
C GLN A 79 25.68 35.10 22.45
N THR A 80 24.44 34.89 22.87
CA THR A 80 24.09 34.55 24.26
C THR A 80 23.79 33.06 24.47
N SER A 81 23.68 32.27 23.41
CA SER A 81 23.30 30.86 23.50
C SER A 81 24.48 29.94 23.80
N TYR A 82 24.53 29.44 25.03
CA TYR A 82 25.54 28.49 25.50
C TYR A 82 24.95 27.10 25.79
N SER A 83 25.79 26.09 25.71
CA SER A 83 25.47 24.73 26.15
C SER A 83 25.46 24.65 27.69
N TYR A 84 24.93 23.54 28.22
CA TYR A 84 25.04 23.25 29.66
C TYR A 84 26.49 23.23 30.16
N ARG A 85 27.44 22.88 29.28
CA ARG A 85 28.89 22.89 29.56
C ARG A 85 29.54 24.26 29.29
N LYS A 86 28.75 25.34 29.18
CA LYS A 86 29.20 26.71 28.89
C LYS A 86 29.96 26.88 27.57
N THR A 87 29.73 26.02 26.59
CA THR A 87 30.30 26.17 25.24
C THR A 87 29.33 26.90 24.30
N PRO A 88 29.78 27.83 23.44
CA PRO A 88 28.89 28.55 22.54
C PRO A 88 28.23 27.57 21.55
N ARG A 89 26.91 27.72 21.34
CA ARG A 89 26.14 26.84 20.44
C ARG A 89 26.27 27.22 18.97
N TYR A 90 26.63 28.46 18.71
CA TYR A 90 26.73 29.05 17.39
C TYR A 90 28.06 29.78 17.24
N GLN A 91 28.48 30.00 16.00
CA GLN A 91 29.62 30.82 15.64
C GLN A 91 29.11 31.92 14.70
N TRP A 92 29.76 33.08 14.78
CA TRP A 92 29.47 34.19 13.91
C TRP A 92 30.76 34.93 13.58
N GLU A 93 30.81 35.55 12.41
CA GLU A 93 31.92 36.40 11.98
C GLU A 93 31.43 37.52 11.07
N LYS A 94 32.16 38.63 11.04
CA LYS A 94 31.85 39.75 10.16
C LYS A 94 32.78 39.71 8.95
N ARG A 95 32.19 39.56 7.76
CA ARG A 95 32.87 39.61 6.46
C ARG A 95 32.56 40.96 5.77
N PRO A 96 33.28 41.34 4.70
CA PRO A 96 33.06 42.62 4.01
C PRO A 96 31.64 42.82 3.48
N ASP A 97 30.95 41.74 3.16
CA ASP A 97 29.62 41.65 2.56
C ASP A 97 28.47 41.43 3.56
N GLY A 98 28.78 41.19 4.84
CA GLY A 98 27.81 41.14 5.93
C GLY A 98 28.21 40.25 7.12
N VAL A 99 27.26 39.95 7.99
CA VAL A 99 27.44 39.06 9.15
C VAL A 99 27.11 37.63 8.74
N TYR A 100 28.07 36.72 8.93
CA TYR A 100 27.91 35.29 8.68
C TYR A 100 27.75 34.56 9.99
N VAL A 101 26.88 33.55 9.99
CA VAL A 101 26.52 32.76 11.16
C VAL A 101 26.49 31.28 10.81
N ARG A 102 26.84 30.43 11.77
CA ARG A 102 26.73 28.98 11.65
C ARG A 102 26.55 28.29 13.00
N ALA A 103 26.18 27.02 12.99
CA ALA A 103 26.26 26.19 14.19
C ALA A 103 27.73 25.91 14.57
N ALA A 104 28.05 25.87 15.86
CA ALA A 104 29.40 25.53 16.32
C ALA A 104 29.71 24.04 16.07
N TYR A 105 30.80 23.74 15.34
CA TYR A 105 31.26 22.37 15.08
C TYR A 105 31.87 21.76 16.35
N GLY A 106 31.45 20.54 16.69
CA GLY A 106 31.89 19.85 17.91
C GLY A 106 30.96 18.74 18.43
N ARG A 107 29.81 18.52 17.78
CA ARG A 107 29.08 17.25 17.91
C ARG A 107 29.33 16.45 16.65
N ARG A 108 29.75 15.18 16.79
CA ARG A 108 29.39 14.19 15.77
C ARG A 108 27.90 14.36 15.55
N PHE A 109 27.54 14.72 14.32
CA PHE A 109 26.18 15.01 13.91
C PHE A 109 25.23 14.01 14.57
N GLU A 110 24.28 14.51 15.36
CA GLU A 110 23.13 13.68 15.67
C GLU A 110 22.49 13.43 14.31
N ARG A 111 22.62 12.18 13.84
CA ARG A 111 21.81 11.61 12.77
C ARG A 111 20.41 12.22 12.94
N ASN A 112 19.84 12.82 11.88
CA ASN A 112 18.46 13.32 11.83
C ASN A 112 17.60 12.53 12.82
N PRO A 113 16.97 13.17 13.83
CA PRO A 113 16.21 12.46 14.85
C PRO A 113 15.01 11.68 14.27
N TYR A 114 14.74 11.83 12.97
CA TYR A 114 13.75 11.11 12.20
C TYR A 114 14.35 10.05 11.23
N HIS A 115 15.64 9.71 11.35
CA HIS A 115 16.18 8.52 10.68
C HIS A 115 15.49 7.26 11.18
N GLU A 116 15.49 6.21 10.35
CA GLU A 116 14.94 4.87 10.59
C GLU A 116 15.48 4.15 11.85
N GLN A 117 16.41 4.75 12.59
CA GLN A 117 17.08 4.16 13.75
C GLN A 117 16.80 4.88 15.08
N THR A 118 15.91 5.88 15.10
CA THR A 118 15.58 6.58 16.36
C THR A 118 14.43 5.87 17.09
N GLN A 119 14.51 5.80 18.43
CA GLN A 119 13.44 5.25 19.27
C GLN A 119 12.24 6.21 19.42
N ILE A 120 12.32 7.41 18.82
CA ILE A 120 11.27 8.42 18.92
C ILE A 120 10.19 8.10 17.91
N ARG A 121 9.01 7.77 18.41
CA ARG A 121 7.84 7.46 17.57
C ARG A 121 7.33 8.73 16.87
N ARG A 122 6.95 8.62 15.60
CA ARG A 122 6.38 9.76 14.86
C ARG A 122 5.03 10.12 15.46
N LEU A 123 4.66 11.40 15.42
CA LEU A 123 3.35 11.85 15.89
C LEU A 123 2.22 11.09 15.18
N LEU A 124 2.35 10.92 13.86
CA LEU A 124 1.41 10.12 13.06
C LEU A 124 1.26 8.69 13.61
N ASP A 125 2.35 8.05 14.03
CA ASP A 125 2.27 6.68 14.57
C ASP A 125 1.51 6.64 15.90
N LEU A 126 1.75 7.60 16.78
CA LEU A 126 1.03 7.73 18.05
C LEU A 126 -0.46 8.05 17.82
N THR A 127 -0.76 8.93 16.86
CA THR A 127 -2.14 9.27 16.48
C THR A 127 -2.86 8.06 15.91
N LEU A 128 -2.22 7.33 14.99
CA LEU A 128 -2.79 6.12 14.39
C LEU A 128 -3.04 5.03 15.43
N GLU A 129 -2.15 4.86 16.41
CA GLU A 129 -2.40 3.93 17.52
C GLU A 129 -3.63 4.32 18.33
N TYR A 130 -3.72 5.58 18.72
CA TYR A 130 -4.87 6.08 19.46
C TYR A 130 -6.17 5.87 18.69
N ILE A 131 -6.15 6.15 17.37
CA ILE A 131 -7.28 5.87 16.47
C ILE A 131 -7.59 4.38 16.44
N CYS A 132 -6.60 3.50 16.24
CA CYS A 132 -6.80 2.04 16.18
C CYS A 132 -7.48 1.48 17.45
N GLU A 133 -7.16 2.04 18.61
CA GLU A 133 -7.78 1.67 19.88
C GLU A 133 -9.21 2.19 20.03
N ASN A 134 -9.50 3.36 19.45
CA ASN A 134 -10.75 4.09 19.62
C ASN A 134 -11.54 4.29 18.31
N VAL A 135 -11.35 3.42 17.30
CA VAL A 135 -11.93 3.57 15.94
C VAL A 135 -13.43 3.88 15.95
N GLU A 136 -14.17 3.32 16.89
CA GLU A 136 -15.63 3.48 17.00
C GLU A 136 -16.05 4.90 17.42
N GLN A 137 -15.12 5.73 17.90
CA GLN A 137 -15.36 7.14 18.26
C GLN A 137 -15.14 8.10 17.08
N PHE A 138 -14.61 7.58 15.96
CA PHE A 138 -14.32 8.36 14.77
C PHE A 138 -15.30 8.01 13.65
N ASP A 139 -15.63 9.02 12.85
CA ASP A 139 -16.43 8.86 11.66
C ASP A 139 -15.53 9.01 10.42
N PHE A 140 -15.47 7.95 9.62
CA PHE A 140 -14.66 7.88 8.40
C PHE A 140 -15.52 7.97 7.13
N GLU A 141 -16.84 8.17 7.22
CA GLU A 141 -17.76 8.08 6.08
C GLU A 141 -17.34 8.97 4.90
N ASN A 142 -16.81 10.18 5.18
CA ASN A 142 -16.34 11.14 4.19
C ASN A 142 -14.82 11.38 4.24
N PHE A 143 -14.06 10.43 4.80
CA PHE A 143 -12.63 10.62 4.97
C PHE A 143 -11.92 10.46 3.61
N PRO A 144 -11.19 11.48 3.14
CA PRO A 144 -10.72 11.55 1.75
C PRO A 144 -9.47 10.70 1.47
N ASP A 145 -8.80 10.23 2.52
CA ASP A 145 -7.52 9.52 2.40
C ASP A 145 -7.72 8.02 2.68
N GLU A 146 -7.98 7.29 1.60
CA GLU A 146 -8.10 5.84 1.61
C GLU A 146 -6.83 5.15 2.16
N PHE A 147 -5.64 5.70 1.87
CA PHE A 147 -4.39 5.12 2.33
C PHE A 147 -4.33 5.06 3.86
N LEU A 148 -4.77 6.12 4.53
CA LEU A 148 -4.82 6.13 5.99
C LEU A 148 -5.85 5.15 6.54
N ILE A 149 -7.03 5.03 5.91
CA ILE A 149 -8.05 4.03 6.31
C ILE A 149 -7.46 2.63 6.20
N ASN A 150 -6.82 2.31 5.07
CA ASN A 150 -6.19 1.02 4.84
C ASN A 150 -5.04 0.74 5.81
N GLU A 151 -4.25 1.76 6.15
CA GLU A 151 -3.21 1.65 7.19
C GLU A 151 -3.82 1.36 8.57
N ILE A 152 -4.95 2.00 8.92
CA ILE A 152 -5.68 1.72 10.16
C ILE A 152 -6.21 0.28 10.14
N ILE A 153 -6.88 -0.15 9.06
CA ILE A 153 -7.37 -1.53 8.89
C ILE A 153 -6.22 -2.52 9.06
N HIS A 154 -5.10 -2.30 8.38
CA HIS A 154 -3.93 -3.16 8.44
C HIS A 154 -3.32 -3.24 9.84
N ARG A 155 -3.18 -2.12 10.55
CA ARG A 155 -2.68 -2.10 11.94
C ARG A 155 -3.61 -2.84 12.91
N ILE A 156 -4.92 -2.63 12.81
CA ILE A 156 -5.89 -3.32 13.67
C ILE A 156 -5.92 -4.82 13.34
N LYS A 157 -5.84 -5.19 12.04
CA LYS A 157 -5.73 -6.57 11.54
C LYS A 157 -4.52 -7.28 12.11
N ARG A 158 -3.33 -6.67 12.01
CA ARG A 158 -2.06 -7.22 12.54
C ARG A 158 -2.09 -7.46 14.05
N ASN A 159 -2.88 -6.66 14.77
CA ASN A 159 -3.06 -6.81 16.22
C ASN A 159 -4.19 -7.79 16.60
N GLY A 160 -4.87 -8.41 15.63
CA GLY A 160 -5.98 -9.35 15.88
C GLY A 160 -7.22 -8.72 16.50
N LYS A 161 -7.38 -7.39 16.42
CA LYS A 161 -8.45 -6.63 17.10
C LYS A 161 -9.55 -6.16 16.14
N LEU A 162 -9.52 -6.59 14.87
CA LEU A 162 -10.44 -6.10 13.85
C LEU A 162 -11.76 -6.87 13.91
N THR A 163 -12.75 -6.27 14.56
CA THR A 163 -14.11 -6.81 14.65
C THR A 163 -14.98 -6.27 13.51
N SER A 164 -16.10 -6.95 13.20
CA SER A 164 -17.04 -6.46 12.17
C SER A 164 -17.62 -5.07 12.50
N LYS A 165 -17.70 -4.71 13.80
CA LYS A 165 -18.15 -3.38 14.25
C LYS A 165 -17.12 -2.30 13.94
N LYS A 166 -15.84 -2.55 14.25
CA LYS A 166 -14.75 -1.64 13.88
C LYS A 166 -14.63 -1.50 12.37
N LEU A 167 -14.77 -2.61 11.63
CA LEU A 167 -14.79 -2.59 10.17
C LEU A 167 -15.90 -1.67 9.66
N GLN A 168 -17.13 -1.78 10.19
CA GLN A 168 -18.25 -0.92 9.79
C GLN A 168 -17.99 0.58 9.95
N SER A 169 -17.21 0.98 10.97
CA SER A 169 -16.81 2.38 11.18
C SER A 169 -15.76 2.86 10.18
N LEU A 170 -14.93 1.96 9.65
CA LEU A 170 -13.83 2.28 8.74
C LEU A 170 -14.23 2.31 7.27
N LEU A 171 -15.27 1.56 6.89
CA LEU A 171 -15.74 1.49 5.51
C LEU A 171 -16.38 2.82 5.08
N SER A 172 -15.97 3.33 3.92
CA SER A 172 -16.47 4.55 3.30
C SER A 172 -16.78 4.35 1.81
N GLU A 173 -17.52 5.30 1.21
CA GLU A 173 -17.85 5.28 -0.21
C GLU A 173 -16.65 5.59 -1.12
N THR A 174 -15.63 6.23 -0.56
CA THR A 174 -14.38 6.61 -1.24
C THR A 174 -13.43 5.42 -1.43
N MET A 175 -13.71 4.27 -0.83
CA MET A 175 -12.83 3.11 -0.92
C MET A 175 -12.85 2.46 -2.30
N GLU A 176 -11.66 2.28 -2.86
CA GLU A 176 -11.37 1.53 -4.07
C GLU A 176 -10.63 0.21 -3.77
N HIS A 177 -9.91 0.11 -2.65
CA HIS A 177 -9.04 -0.99 -2.25
C HIS A 177 -9.36 -1.45 -0.83
N LEU A 178 -9.68 -2.74 -0.68
CA LEU A 178 -10.02 -3.33 0.62
C LEU A 178 -9.41 -4.72 0.77
N ASP A 179 -8.49 -4.88 1.71
CA ASP A 179 -7.86 -6.16 2.05
C ASP A 179 -8.30 -6.66 3.43
N LEU A 180 -9.09 -7.74 3.43
CA LEU A 180 -9.61 -8.39 4.62
C LEU A 180 -9.02 -9.78 4.88
N ASP A 181 -7.86 -10.11 4.30
CA ASP A 181 -7.23 -11.43 4.43
C ASP A 181 -7.17 -11.90 5.89
N GLY A 182 -7.74 -13.09 6.15
CA GLY A 182 -7.67 -13.77 7.44
C GLY A 182 -8.61 -13.21 8.51
N ILE A 183 -9.52 -12.29 8.16
CA ILE A 183 -10.48 -11.73 9.12
C ILE A 183 -11.71 -12.64 9.24
N TYR A 184 -12.16 -12.84 10.48
CA TYR A 184 -13.45 -13.47 10.77
C TYR A 184 -14.60 -12.49 10.47
N LEU A 185 -15.19 -12.61 9.27
CA LEU A 185 -16.32 -11.80 8.85
C LEU A 185 -17.65 -12.41 9.33
N THR A 186 -18.49 -11.55 9.92
CA THR A 186 -19.90 -11.87 10.18
C THR A 186 -20.78 -11.38 9.04
N GLU A 187 -22.05 -11.79 9.00
CA GLU A 187 -23.02 -11.32 8.01
C GLU A 187 -23.14 -9.80 7.98
N SER A 188 -23.07 -9.15 9.16
CA SER A 188 -23.16 -7.69 9.25
C SER A 188 -21.91 -7.00 8.70
N GLY A 189 -20.74 -7.64 8.83
CA GLY A 189 -19.50 -7.19 8.18
C GLY A 189 -19.63 -7.22 6.66
N ILE A 190 -20.09 -8.34 6.10
CA ILE A 190 -20.29 -8.48 4.65
C ILE A 190 -21.34 -7.50 4.12
N LYS A 191 -22.46 -7.35 4.84
CA LYS A 191 -23.50 -6.35 4.54
C LYS A 191 -22.96 -4.93 4.49
N ALA A 192 -21.98 -4.61 5.33
CA ALA A 192 -21.37 -3.29 5.36
C ALA A 192 -20.52 -3.04 4.12
N ILE A 193 -19.72 -4.02 3.67
CA ILE A 193 -18.85 -3.91 2.49
C ILE A 193 -19.67 -3.46 1.27
N TYR A 194 -20.72 -4.21 0.91
CA TYR A 194 -21.47 -3.92 -0.30
C TYR A 194 -22.46 -2.75 -0.17
N LYS A 195 -22.71 -2.24 1.05
CA LYS A 195 -23.55 -1.06 1.27
C LYS A 195 -22.75 0.24 1.29
N LYS A 196 -21.55 0.19 1.86
CA LYS A 196 -20.73 1.37 2.09
C LYS A 196 -19.68 1.59 1.03
N CYS A 197 -19.26 0.57 0.29
CA CYS A 197 -18.12 0.66 -0.63
C CYS A 197 -18.54 0.31 -2.08
N PRO A 198 -19.39 1.12 -2.74
CA PRO A 198 -19.83 0.86 -4.12
C PRO A 198 -18.71 1.04 -5.16
N ASN A 199 -17.65 1.79 -4.83
CA ASN A 199 -16.55 2.13 -5.73
C ASN A 199 -15.36 1.17 -5.66
N LEU A 200 -15.50 0.02 -4.97
CA LEU A 200 -14.43 -0.97 -4.86
C LEU A 200 -13.98 -1.48 -6.22
N LYS A 201 -12.66 -1.43 -6.44
CA LYS A 201 -11.93 -1.99 -7.58
C LYS A 201 -11.10 -3.21 -7.17
N VAL A 202 -10.51 -3.19 -5.98
CA VAL A 202 -9.67 -4.27 -5.45
C VAL A 202 -10.24 -4.77 -4.13
N LEU A 203 -10.57 -6.05 -4.07
CA LEU A 203 -11.12 -6.69 -2.87
C LEU A 203 -10.42 -8.01 -2.59
N SER A 204 -9.90 -8.19 -1.38
CA SER A 204 -9.46 -9.49 -0.87
C SER A 204 -10.34 -9.96 0.28
N LEU A 205 -10.95 -11.12 0.09
CA LEU A 205 -11.71 -11.87 1.10
C LEU A 205 -11.03 -13.20 1.44
N LYS A 206 -9.74 -13.30 1.17
CA LYS A 206 -8.94 -14.49 1.41
C LYS A 206 -9.10 -14.97 2.85
N SER A 207 -9.36 -16.27 3.02
CA SER A 207 -9.55 -16.90 4.33
C SER A 207 -10.65 -16.28 5.21
N CYS A 208 -11.62 -15.54 4.67
CA CYS A 208 -12.78 -15.02 5.42
C CYS A 208 -13.94 -16.04 5.56
N GLY A 209 -13.67 -17.32 5.27
CA GLY A 209 -14.57 -18.25 4.63
C GLY A 209 -15.59 -19.04 5.46
N TYR A 210 -15.98 -18.64 6.68
CA TYR A 210 -17.07 -19.37 7.39
C TYR A 210 -18.47 -18.90 6.99
N VAL A 211 -18.68 -17.58 6.88
CA VAL A 211 -19.99 -16.98 6.56
C VAL A 211 -20.12 -16.65 5.07
N LEU A 212 -18.99 -16.51 4.36
CA LEU A 212 -18.98 -16.13 2.95
C LEU A 212 -19.44 -17.29 2.07
N ASN A 213 -20.58 -17.11 1.39
CA ASN A 213 -21.18 -18.07 0.45
C ASN A 213 -21.60 -17.36 -0.84
N ASP A 214 -22.08 -18.12 -1.83
CA ASP A 214 -22.49 -17.58 -3.14
C ASP A 214 -23.56 -16.48 -3.04
N HIS A 215 -24.48 -16.57 -2.06
CA HIS A 215 -25.52 -15.56 -1.89
C HIS A 215 -24.93 -14.21 -1.46
N TYR A 216 -24.04 -14.23 -0.46
CA TYR A 216 -23.39 -13.01 0.02
C TYR A 216 -22.45 -12.41 -1.01
N LEU A 217 -21.70 -13.25 -1.72
CA LEU A 217 -20.81 -12.78 -2.77
C LEU A 217 -21.59 -12.22 -3.96
N GLU A 218 -22.75 -12.80 -4.32
CA GLU A 218 -23.64 -12.21 -5.31
C GLU A 218 -24.07 -10.78 -4.95
N GLN A 219 -24.31 -10.48 -3.66
CA GLN A 219 -24.64 -9.12 -3.22
C GLN A 219 -23.48 -8.16 -3.41
N ILE A 220 -22.26 -8.58 -3.07
CA ILE A 220 -21.04 -7.79 -3.31
C ILE A 220 -20.90 -7.52 -4.82
N ILE A 221 -20.99 -8.58 -5.63
CA ILE A 221 -20.84 -8.51 -7.08
C ILE A 221 -21.82 -7.50 -7.70
N ARG A 222 -23.06 -7.50 -7.24
CA ARG A 222 -24.11 -6.62 -7.77
C ARG A 222 -24.00 -5.17 -7.31
N LYS A 223 -23.37 -4.91 -6.17
CA LYS A 223 -23.35 -3.58 -5.53
C LYS A 223 -22.01 -2.87 -5.66
N CYS A 224 -20.95 -3.60 -6.02
CA CYS A 224 -19.62 -3.07 -6.29
C CYS A 224 -19.30 -3.26 -7.77
N PRO A 225 -19.94 -2.54 -8.72
CA PRO A 225 -19.83 -2.83 -10.16
C PRO A 225 -18.43 -2.61 -10.77
N LEU A 226 -17.52 -1.97 -10.03
CA LEU A 226 -16.20 -1.55 -10.49
C LEU A 226 -15.07 -2.53 -10.13
N ILE A 227 -15.38 -3.71 -9.58
CA ILE A 227 -14.33 -4.67 -9.18
C ILE A 227 -13.53 -5.13 -10.42
N GLU A 228 -12.22 -4.94 -10.33
CA GLU A 228 -11.21 -5.33 -11.31
C GLU A 228 -10.31 -6.45 -10.77
N SER A 229 -10.03 -6.47 -9.46
CA SER A 229 -9.20 -7.48 -8.80
C SER A 229 -9.91 -8.09 -7.61
N LEU A 230 -10.03 -9.41 -7.59
CA LEU A 230 -10.73 -10.15 -6.55
C LEU A 230 -9.93 -11.35 -6.07
N ASP A 231 -9.67 -11.42 -4.75
CA ASP A 231 -9.06 -12.57 -4.10
C ASP A 231 -10.08 -13.30 -3.21
N LEU A 232 -10.39 -14.54 -3.59
CA LEU A 232 -11.32 -15.45 -2.91
C LEU A 232 -10.60 -16.72 -2.45
N SER A 233 -9.30 -16.64 -2.18
CA SER A 233 -8.52 -17.81 -1.78
C SER A 233 -9.00 -18.39 -0.45
N TYR A 234 -9.05 -19.71 -0.35
CA TYR A 234 -9.52 -20.46 0.82
C TYR A 234 -10.97 -20.14 1.25
N CYS A 235 -11.79 -19.61 0.35
CA CYS A 235 -13.23 -19.38 0.55
C CYS A 235 -14.05 -20.63 0.19
N ARG A 236 -13.89 -21.70 0.98
CA ARG A 236 -14.37 -23.07 0.68
C ARG A 236 -15.89 -23.27 0.55
N HIS A 237 -16.73 -22.28 0.83
CA HIS A 237 -18.18 -22.36 0.67
C HIS A 237 -18.69 -21.74 -0.64
N LEU A 238 -17.80 -21.19 -1.47
CA LEU A 238 -18.13 -20.68 -2.79
C LEU A 238 -18.12 -21.80 -3.82
N THR A 239 -19.01 -21.71 -4.82
CA THR A 239 -19.17 -22.73 -5.87
C THR A 239 -19.14 -22.10 -7.26
N ASP A 240 -19.28 -22.89 -8.32
CA ASP A 240 -19.44 -22.41 -9.71
C ASP A 240 -20.52 -21.33 -9.88
N ARG A 241 -21.51 -21.27 -8.99
CA ARG A 241 -22.49 -20.16 -8.98
C ARG A 241 -21.81 -18.80 -8.83
N THR A 242 -20.77 -18.70 -8.01
CA THR A 242 -19.95 -17.50 -7.91
C THR A 242 -19.29 -17.14 -9.24
N LEU A 243 -18.68 -18.10 -9.93
CA LEU A 243 -18.01 -17.85 -11.21
C LEU A 243 -19.01 -17.39 -12.28
N ASN A 244 -20.19 -18.01 -12.34
CA ASN A 244 -21.27 -17.57 -13.23
C ASN A 244 -21.74 -16.14 -12.93
N ASN A 245 -21.78 -15.74 -11.65
CA ASN A 245 -22.09 -14.36 -11.27
C ASN A 245 -20.97 -13.40 -11.71
N LEU A 246 -19.69 -13.77 -11.53
CA LEU A 246 -18.56 -12.95 -11.97
C LEU A 246 -18.60 -12.72 -13.48
N ILE A 247 -18.85 -13.76 -14.28
CA ILE A 247 -19.03 -13.66 -15.73
C ILE A 247 -20.17 -12.68 -16.07
N LYS A 248 -21.32 -12.87 -15.43
CA LYS A 248 -22.53 -12.08 -15.70
C LYS A 248 -22.34 -10.58 -15.45
N TYR A 249 -21.63 -10.20 -14.39
CA TYR A 249 -21.53 -8.80 -13.96
C TYR A 249 -20.18 -8.15 -14.28
N TYR A 250 -19.10 -8.92 -14.39
CA TYR A 250 -17.72 -8.42 -14.51
C TYR A 250 -16.97 -8.94 -15.73
N SER A 251 -17.60 -9.62 -16.69
CA SER A 251 -16.96 -10.09 -17.94
C SER A 251 -16.10 -9.03 -18.65
N LYS A 252 -16.49 -7.75 -18.57
CA LYS A 252 -15.78 -6.63 -19.21
C LYS A 252 -14.79 -5.88 -18.32
N ASN A 253 -14.78 -6.14 -17.02
CA ASN A 253 -14.04 -5.35 -16.04
C ASN A 253 -13.02 -6.16 -15.23
N LEU A 254 -13.23 -7.48 -15.09
CA LEU A 254 -12.38 -8.32 -14.25
C LEU A 254 -10.98 -8.49 -14.88
N ILE A 255 -9.95 -8.03 -14.19
CA ILE A 255 -8.55 -8.08 -14.60
C ILE A 255 -7.80 -9.19 -13.86
N GLN A 256 -8.07 -9.36 -12.57
CA GLN A 256 -7.38 -10.31 -11.71
C GLN A 256 -8.37 -11.11 -10.85
N LEU A 257 -8.20 -12.43 -10.82
CA LEU A 257 -8.96 -13.33 -9.99
C LEU A 257 -8.05 -14.36 -9.32
N ILE A 258 -8.08 -14.44 -7.99
CA ILE A 258 -7.31 -15.42 -7.22
C ILE A 258 -8.30 -16.37 -6.51
N LEU A 259 -8.21 -17.66 -6.80
CA LEU A 259 -9.11 -18.71 -6.32
C LEU A 259 -8.34 -19.83 -5.59
N SER A 260 -7.13 -19.58 -5.08
CA SER A 260 -6.28 -20.65 -4.54
C SER A 260 -6.92 -21.37 -3.34
N GLY A 261 -6.74 -22.68 -3.21
CA GLY A 261 -7.17 -23.45 -2.03
C GLY A 261 -8.69 -23.61 -1.87
N ASN A 262 -9.45 -23.48 -2.97
CA ASN A 262 -10.89 -23.68 -2.99
C ASN A 262 -11.25 -25.07 -3.49
N HIS A 263 -12.30 -25.67 -2.94
CA HIS A 263 -12.61 -27.08 -3.22
C HIS A 263 -13.85 -27.28 -4.08
N ASN A 264 -14.64 -26.26 -4.39
CA ASN A 264 -15.98 -26.43 -4.97
C ASN A 264 -16.15 -25.77 -6.34
N TYR A 265 -15.04 -25.37 -6.98
CA TYR A 265 -15.04 -24.94 -8.36
C TYR A 265 -14.76 -26.12 -9.29
N THR A 266 -15.41 -26.13 -10.44
CA THR A 266 -15.18 -27.13 -11.51
C THR A 266 -14.35 -26.55 -12.63
N GLY A 267 -13.66 -27.43 -13.38
CA GLY A 267 -12.87 -27.04 -14.55
C GLY A 267 -13.71 -26.34 -15.62
N ASP A 268 -14.93 -26.81 -15.87
CA ASP A 268 -15.84 -26.22 -16.87
C ASP A 268 -16.22 -24.77 -16.53
N ALA A 269 -16.51 -24.49 -15.26
CA ALA A 269 -16.85 -23.15 -14.83
C ALA A 269 -15.64 -22.19 -14.95
N ILE A 270 -14.43 -22.68 -14.69
CA ILE A 270 -13.19 -21.91 -14.87
C ILE A 270 -12.93 -21.63 -16.37
N ILE A 271 -13.06 -22.63 -17.24
CA ILE A 271 -12.92 -22.46 -18.70
C ILE A 271 -13.93 -21.44 -19.22
N ARG A 272 -15.18 -21.53 -18.76
CA ARG A 272 -16.23 -20.57 -19.10
C ARG A 272 -15.87 -19.16 -18.64
N LEU A 273 -15.32 -19.01 -17.43
CA LEU A 273 -14.88 -17.72 -16.91
C LEU A 273 -13.75 -17.12 -17.74
N VAL A 274 -12.74 -17.91 -18.10
CA VAL A 274 -11.62 -17.46 -18.93
C VAL A 274 -12.06 -17.09 -20.35
N SER A 275 -13.05 -17.80 -20.91
CA SER A 275 -13.55 -17.53 -22.26
C SER A 275 -14.49 -16.32 -22.35
N GLU A 276 -15.27 -16.03 -21.31
CA GLU A 276 -16.22 -14.92 -21.30
C GLU A 276 -15.65 -13.62 -20.67
N CYS A 277 -14.58 -13.69 -19.86
CA CYS A 277 -13.96 -12.50 -19.26
C CYS A 277 -12.83 -11.92 -20.15
N GLU A 278 -13.17 -10.94 -20.98
CA GLU A 278 -12.29 -10.37 -22.01
C GLU A 278 -11.05 -9.64 -21.44
N GLN A 279 -11.16 -9.04 -20.24
CA GLN A 279 -10.09 -8.25 -19.62
C GLN A 279 -9.24 -9.04 -18.62
N LEU A 280 -9.51 -10.33 -18.42
CA LEU A 280 -8.82 -11.14 -17.43
C LEU A 280 -7.35 -11.35 -17.85
N LYS A 281 -6.42 -10.87 -17.02
CA LYS A 281 -4.97 -10.97 -17.23
C LYS A 281 -4.30 -11.89 -16.22
N GLN A 282 -4.89 -12.05 -15.04
CA GLN A 282 -4.33 -12.85 -13.96
C GLN A 282 -5.39 -13.77 -13.38
N LEU A 283 -5.08 -15.07 -13.36
CA LEU A 283 -5.91 -16.10 -12.74
C LEU A 283 -5.00 -17.03 -11.92
N ASP A 284 -5.31 -17.20 -10.63
CA ASP A 284 -4.67 -18.20 -9.77
C ASP A 284 -5.71 -19.25 -9.37
N ILE A 285 -5.41 -20.52 -9.64
CA ILE A 285 -6.26 -21.68 -9.31
C ILE A 285 -5.50 -22.76 -8.54
N TRP A 286 -4.39 -22.39 -7.88
CA TRP A 286 -3.57 -23.31 -7.10
C TRP A 286 -4.41 -24.07 -6.05
N ASP A 287 -4.14 -25.35 -5.81
CA ASP A 287 -4.82 -26.16 -4.78
C ASP A 287 -6.36 -26.18 -4.91
N ASN A 288 -6.85 -26.39 -6.14
CA ASN A 288 -8.28 -26.59 -6.41
C ASN A 288 -8.58 -28.04 -6.84
N PRO A 289 -8.82 -28.98 -5.90
CA PRO A 289 -8.92 -30.40 -6.22
C PRO A 289 -10.09 -30.73 -7.16
N ASN A 290 -11.22 -30.02 -7.08
CA ASN A 290 -12.37 -30.31 -7.95
C ASN A 290 -12.33 -29.60 -9.32
N CYS A 291 -11.37 -28.69 -9.53
CA CYS A 291 -11.07 -28.18 -10.86
C CYS A 291 -10.38 -29.23 -11.74
N THR A 292 -10.02 -30.40 -11.19
CA THR A 292 -9.13 -31.40 -11.83
C THR A 292 -9.81 -32.65 -12.40
N ASN A 293 -11.15 -32.73 -12.45
CA ASN A 293 -11.79 -33.84 -13.19
C ASN A 293 -11.76 -33.56 -14.70
N ASP A 294 -11.10 -34.44 -15.46
CA ASP A 294 -11.14 -34.75 -16.92
C ASP A 294 -11.22 -33.62 -17.97
N ASN A 295 -11.56 -32.38 -17.63
CA ASN A 295 -11.80 -31.28 -18.58
C ASN A 295 -10.60 -30.31 -18.67
N LEU A 296 -9.62 -30.42 -17.78
CA LEU A 296 -8.27 -29.86 -17.99
C LEU A 296 -7.39 -30.78 -18.86
N ILE A 297 -7.95 -31.80 -19.51
CA ILE A 297 -7.24 -32.61 -20.51
C ILE A 297 -6.90 -31.76 -21.74
N GLN A 298 -7.66 -30.69 -22.04
CA GLN A 298 -7.39 -29.76 -23.14
C GLN A 298 -7.68 -28.30 -22.72
N LEU A 299 -6.63 -27.50 -22.51
CA LEU A 299 -6.77 -26.05 -22.32
C LEU A 299 -6.52 -25.32 -23.65
N ILE A 300 -7.49 -24.53 -24.12
CA ILE A 300 -7.38 -23.78 -25.38
C ILE A 300 -7.26 -22.29 -25.06
N LEU A 301 -6.06 -21.74 -25.24
CA LEU A 301 -5.69 -20.32 -25.14
C LEU A 301 -5.43 -19.69 -26.52
N SER A 302 -5.83 -20.36 -27.61
CA SER A 302 -5.61 -19.92 -28.99
C SER A 302 -6.24 -18.54 -29.24
N GLY A 303 -5.45 -17.58 -29.77
CA GLY A 303 -5.94 -16.24 -30.09
C GLY A 303 -6.16 -15.31 -28.90
N ASN A 304 -5.87 -15.77 -27.67
CA ASN A 304 -6.00 -14.93 -26.49
C ASN A 304 -4.76 -14.04 -26.34
N HIS A 305 -4.89 -12.75 -26.66
CA HIS A 305 -3.80 -11.77 -26.69
C HIS A 305 -3.37 -11.25 -25.31
N ASN A 306 -4.00 -11.70 -24.23
CA ASN A 306 -3.78 -11.15 -22.89
C ASN A 306 -2.98 -12.07 -21.95
N TYR A 307 -2.91 -13.37 -22.24
CA TYR A 307 -2.08 -14.30 -21.46
C TYR A 307 -0.61 -14.13 -21.83
N THR A 308 0.20 -13.68 -20.88
CA THR A 308 1.65 -13.56 -21.04
C THR A 308 2.31 -14.93 -21.01
N GLY A 309 3.51 -15.04 -21.59
CA GLY A 309 4.25 -16.28 -21.56
C GLY A 309 4.52 -16.82 -20.15
N ASP A 310 4.78 -15.95 -19.18
CA ASP A 310 4.98 -16.34 -17.78
C ASP A 310 3.71 -16.93 -17.15
N ALA A 311 2.53 -16.42 -17.48
CA ALA A 311 1.27 -16.96 -17.00
C ALA A 311 1.01 -18.36 -17.59
N ILE A 312 1.35 -18.56 -18.87
CA ILE A 312 1.25 -19.88 -19.53
C ILE A 312 2.27 -20.86 -18.92
N ILE A 313 3.50 -20.41 -18.66
CA ILE A 313 4.55 -21.20 -18.01
C ILE A 313 4.09 -21.63 -16.62
N ARG A 314 3.59 -20.69 -15.82
CA ARG A 314 3.11 -20.95 -14.46
C ARG A 314 1.96 -21.95 -14.46
N LEU A 315 1.00 -21.79 -15.38
CA LEU A 315 -0.10 -22.71 -15.56
C LEU A 315 0.41 -24.12 -15.90
N VAL A 316 1.35 -24.25 -16.85
CA VAL A 316 1.91 -25.56 -17.21
C VAL A 316 2.79 -26.14 -16.10
N SER A 317 3.51 -25.33 -15.32
CA SER A 317 4.30 -25.84 -14.19
C SER A 317 3.43 -26.27 -13.01
N GLU A 318 2.32 -25.60 -12.76
CA GLU A 318 1.46 -25.83 -11.59
C GLU A 318 0.33 -26.82 -11.87
N CYS A 319 -0.04 -27.05 -13.14
CA CYS A 319 -1.09 -27.98 -13.53
C CYS A 319 -0.52 -29.31 -14.06
N GLU A 320 -0.01 -30.17 -13.19
CA GLU A 320 0.62 -31.45 -13.55
C GLU A 320 -0.31 -32.44 -14.29
N GLN A 321 -1.63 -32.25 -14.20
CA GLN A 321 -2.63 -33.11 -14.85
C GLN A 321 -3.04 -32.63 -16.25
N LEU A 322 -2.54 -31.47 -16.70
CA LEU A 322 -2.82 -30.92 -18.03
C LEU A 322 -2.22 -31.82 -19.12
N LYS A 323 -3.06 -32.40 -19.99
CA LYS A 323 -2.63 -33.31 -21.07
C LYS A 323 -2.47 -32.63 -22.44
N GLN A 324 -3.12 -31.50 -22.65
CA GLN A 324 -3.00 -30.75 -23.90
C GLN A 324 -3.21 -29.25 -23.66
N LEU A 325 -2.38 -28.43 -24.28
CA LEU A 325 -2.42 -26.97 -24.28
C LEU A 325 -2.40 -26.47 -25.73
N ASP A 326 -3.46 -25.80 -26.16
CA ASP A 326 -3.52 -25.14 -27.47
C ASP A 326 -3.31 -23.63 -27.31
N ILE A 327 -2.22 -23.14 -27.87
CA ILE A 327 -1.79 -21.74 -27.89
C ILE A 327 -1.53 -21.28 -29.34
N TRP A 328 -2.16 -21.91 -30.34
CA TRP A 328 -1.86 -21.78 -31.78
C TRP A 328 -1.60 -20.36 -32.27
N ASP A 329 -2.33 -19.36 -31.77
CA ASP A 329 -2.17 -17.96 -32.18
C ASP A 329 -2.06 -16.98 -31.01
N ASN A 330 -1.43 -17.40 -29.91
CA ASN A 330 -1.14 -16.49 -28.80
C ASN A 330 0.11 -15.64 -29.14
N PRO A 331 0.00 -14.30 -29.38
CA PRO A 331 1.14 -13.48 -29.78
C PRO A 331 2.15 -13.23 -28.66
N ASN A 332 1.76 -13.45 -27.40
CA ASN A 332 2.62 -13.26 -26.23
C ASN A 332 3.36 -14.54 -25.83
N CYS A 333 3.08 -15.66 -26.50
CA CYS A 333 3.90 -16.86 -26.41
C CYS A 333 5.08 -16.72 -27.38
N THR A 334 6.16 -16.13 -26.89
CA THR A 334 7.42 -16.03 -27.64
C THR A 334 8.06 -17.40 -27.82
N ASN A 335 9.04 -17.51 -28.71
CA ASN A 335 9.78 -18.76 -28.88
C ASN A 335 10.52 -19.19 -27.60
N ASP A 336 10.97 -18.24 -26.77
CA ASP A 336 11.62 -18.53 -25.48
C ASP A 336 10.63 -19.17 -24.50
N VAL A 337 9.42 -18.62 -24.43
CA VAL A 337 8.33 -19.18 -23.63
C VAL A 337 7.99 -20.58 -24.13
N LEU A 338 7.84 -20.76 -25.44
CA LEU A 338 7.58 -22.05 -26.05
C LEU A 338 8.67 -23.09 -25.70
N ASN A 339 9.94 -22.69 -25.70
CA ASN A 339 11.05 -23.56 -25.30
C ASN A 339 10.98 -23.96 -23.82
N ILE A 340 10.64 -23.04 -22.93
CA ILE A 340 10.44 -23.31 -21.50
C ILE A 340 9.27 -24.28 -21.31
N LEU A 341 8.16 -24.06 -22.01
CA LEU A 341 7.00 -24.94 -21.97
C LEU A 341 7.33 -26.36 -22.45
N ILE A 342 8.14 -26.49 -23.52
CA ILE A 342 8.64 -27.78 -23.99
C ILE A 342 9.54 -28.45 -22.95
N ALA A 343 10.42 -27.68 -22.29
CA ALA A 343 11.29 -28.22 -21.23
C ALA A 343 10.48 -28.72 -20.02
N LEU A 344 9.48 -27.95 -19.59
CA LEU A 344 8.55 -28.33 -18.52
C LEU A 344 7.70 -29.54 -18.89
N ALA A 345 7.25 -29.62 -20.15
CA ALA A 345 6.52 -30.78 -20.67
C ALA A 345 7.37 -32.06 -20.64
N LYS A 346 8.68 -31.94 -20.93
CA LYS A 346 9.64 -33.04 -20.93
C LYS A 346 10.05 -33.49 -19.52
N SER A 347 10.00 -32.61 -18.52
CA SER A 347 10.36 -32.95 -17.13
C SER A 347 9.26 -33.71 -16.39
N ARG A 348 8.09 -33.95 -17.00
CA ARG A 348 7.01 -34.70 -16.38
C ARG A 348 7.22 -36.21 -16.50
N GLU A 349 6.78 -36.95 -15.48
CA GLU A 349 6.75 -38.41 -15.48
C GLU A 349 5.87 -38.97 -16.61
N ASN A 350 6.13 -40.20 -17.08
CA ASN A 350 5.50 -40.79 -18.28
C ASN A 350 3.97 -40.73 -18.30
N ASP A 351 3.29 -40.83 -17.16
CA ASP A 351 1.83 -40.80 -17.05
C ASP A 351 1.23 -39.38 -16.97
N ARG A 352 2.08 -38.33 -16.97
CA ARG A 352 1.71 -36.91 -16.81
C ARG A 352 2.07 -36.05 -18.03
N THR A 353 2.24 -36.68 -19.20
CA THR A 353 2.67 -36.02 -20.43
C THR A 353 1.65 -34.97 -20.91
N ILE A 354 2.17 -33.84 -21.44
CA ILE A 354 1.37 -32.72 -21.98
C ILE A 354 1.71 -32.48 -23.46
N THR A 355 0.67 -32.32 -24.28
CA THR A 355 0.73 -32.00 -25.71
C THR A 355 0.58 -30.50 -25.92
N ILE A 356 1.57 -29.82 -26.49
CA ILE A 356 1.49 -28.38 -26.75
C ILE A 356 1.27 -28.13 -28.25
N VAL A 357 0.27 -27.32 -28.59
CA VAL A 357 -0.12 -26.97 -29.96
C VAL A 357 0.13 -25.47 -30.18
N HIS A 358 1.00 -25.10 -31.11
CA HIS A 358 1.43 -23.72 -31.39
C HIS A 358 1.80 -23.55 -32.87
N LYS A 359 1.52 -22.39 -33.51
CA LYS A 359 1.80 -22.15 -34.95
C LYS A 359 3.27 -22.27 -35.37
N ASN A 360 4.20 -22.01 -34.44
CA ASN A 360 5.65 -22.06 -34.72
C ASN A 360 6.27 -23.46 -34.51
N LEU A 361 5.49 -24.46 -34.10
CA LEU A 361 5.95 -25.84 -34.04
C LEU A 361 5.80 -26.43 -35.43
N GLN A 362 6.88 -26.95 -36.03
CA GLN A 362 6.83 -27.49 -37.41
C GLN A 362 6.69 -29.03 -37.46
N HIS A 363 6.98 -29.76 -36.38
CA HIS A 363 6.88 -31.23 -36.30
C HIS A 363 6.63 -31.72 -34.85
N PRO A 364 6.06 -32.94 -34.65
CA PRO A 364 6.02 -33.61 -33.35
C PRO A 364 7.42 -33.73 -32.74
N VAL A 365 7.74 -32.89 -31.75
CA VAL A 365 8.97 -33.03 -30.97
C VAL A 365 8.74 -34.14 -29.93
N VAL A 366 9.13 -35.36 -30.28
CA VAL A 366 9.18 -36.50 -29.34
C VAL A 366 10.55 -36.49 -28.67
N ALA A 367 10.58 -36.50 -27.33
CA ALA A 367 11.84 -36.64 -26.61
C ALA A 367 12.43 -38.05 -26.87
N PRO A 368 13.75 -38.20 -27.08
CA PRO A 368 14.36 -39.50 -27.39
C PRO A 368 14.05 -40.60 -26.36
N ASP A 369 13.80 -40.20 -25.11
CA ASP A 369 13.62 -41.11 -23.97
C ASP A 369 12.17 -41.19 -23.46
N ASN A 370 11.23 -40.46 -24.07
CA ASN A 370 9.82 -40.49 -23.67
C ASN A 370 8.88 -40.40 -24.91
N PRO A 371 8.45 -41.55 -25.45
CA PRO A 371 7.68 -41.63 -26.69
C PRO A 371 6.24 -41.04 -26.60
N TRP A 372 5.79 -40.64 -25.40
CA TRP A 372 4.44 -40.11 -25.17
C TRP A 372 4.37 -38.58 -25.05
N ALA A 373 5.51 -37.89 -24.97
CA ALA A 373 5.55 -36.43 -25.07
C ALA A 373 5.43 -36.02 -26.55
N VAL A 374 4.23 -35.69 -27.02
CA VAL A 374 3.98 -35.30 -28.42
C VAL A 374 3.69 -33.80 -28.49
N VAL A 375 4.60 -33.03 -29.06
CA VAL A 375 4.43 -31.59 -29.31
C VAL A 375 3.94 -31.39 -30.75
N ASN A 376 2.63 -31.50 -31.00
CA ASN A 376 2.12 -31.61 -32.38
C ASN A 376 1.74 -30.27 -33.01
N ALA A 377 2.21 -30.04 -34.24
CA ALA A 377 1.68 -29.03 -35.13
C ALA A 377 0.48 -29.62 -35.87
N LYS A 378 -0.75 -29.19 -35.56
CA LYS A 378 -1.89 -29.53 -36.43
C LYS A 378 -1.99 -28.48 -37.54
N THR A 379 -1.73 -28.89 -38.78
CA THR A 379 -2.27 -28.19 -39.95
C THR A 379 -3.79 -28.10 -39.79
N ARG A 380 -4.32 -26.88 -39.77
CA ARG A 380 -5.76 -26.63 -39.74
C ARG A 380 -6.41 -27.01 -41.06
#